data_AF-A0A934LNI6-F1
#
_entry.id   AF-A0A934LNI6-F1
#
_cell.length_a   1.000
_cell.length_b   1.000
_cell.length_c   1.000
_cell.angle_alpha   90.00
_cell.angle_beta   90.00
_cell.angle_gamma   90.00
#
_symmetry.space_group_name_H-M   'P 1'
#
loop_
_entity.id
_entity.type
_entity.pdbx_description
1 polymer ?
#
loop_
_entity_poly.entity_id
_entity_poly.type
_entity_poly.pdbx_seq_one_letter_code
_entity_poly.pdbx_strand_id
1 'polypeptide(L)'
;MSRKWPSFLTLFLFLTGTFACSFFNSDPKPTLRDRLGGQINQAQQVEQQAADLWDRVLFGETVNCGESITVPEPFFLTVKEAEENPPSVAIRDSLNNALGELTHAADLWEQECQLDRAVVPLEVVREAEDALQSARDLLNQSVSAWTVWQA
;
A
#
# COMPACT_ATOMS: atom_id res chain seq x y z
N MET A 1 -38.93 -1.76 42.60
CA MET A 1 -38.68 -3.18 42.92
C MET A 1 -37.23 -3.48 42.60
N SER A 2 -36.36 -3.48 43.62
CA SER A 2 -34.91 -3.69 43.49
C SER A 2 -34.59 -5.18 43.62
N ARG A 3 -33.88 -5.77 42.65
CA ARG A 3 -33.32 -7.12 42.76
C ARG A 3 -31.80 -7.05 42.96
N LYS A 4 -31.38 -7.63 44.08
CA LYS A 4 -30.01 -7.75 44.56
C LYS A 4 -29.36 -9.04 44.01
N TRP A 5 -28.08 -8.90 43.65
CA TRP A 5 -26.89 -9.79 43.61
C TRP A 5 -27.00 -11.24 44.17
N PRO A 6 -26.16 -12.21 43.71
CA PRO A 6 -24.71 -12.32 44.08
C PRO A 6 -23.77 -12.71 42.91
N SER A 7 -22.58 -12.12 42.81
CA SER A 7 -21.32 -12.55 43.46
C SER A 7 -21.02 -14.05 43.37
N PHE A 8 -20.20 -14.45 42.39
CA PHE A 8 -19.32 -15.60 42.53
C PHE A 8 -17.91 -15.23 42.10
N LEU A 9 -17.06 -15.08 43.13
CA LEU A 9 -15.61 -15.20 43.06
C LEU A 9 -15.27 -16.60 42.56
N THR A 10 -14.39 -16.72 41.55
CA THR A 10 -13.48 -17.88 41.47
C THR A 10 -12.13 -17.41 40.96
N LEU A 11 -11.25 -17.23 41.94
CA LEU A 11 -9.82 -17.03 41.83
C LEU A 11 -9.18 -18.36 41.40
N PHE A 12 -8.58 -18.44 40.20
CA PHE A 12 -7.63 -19.50 39.87
C PHE A 12 -6.27 -18.88 39.54
N LEU A 13 -5.42 -18.88 40.55
CA LEU A 13 -3.97 -18.80 40.46
C LEU A 13 -3.46 -20.02 39.68
N PHE A 14 -2.86 -19.79 38.51
CA PHE A 14 -1.81 -20.66 37.99
C PHE A 14 -0.62 -19.81 37.58
N LEU A 15 0.30 -19.67 38.54
CA LEU A 15 1.69 -19.33 38.30
C LEU A 15 2.35 -20.54 37.63
N THR A 16 2.52 -20.50 36.31
CA THR A 16 3.51 -21.30 35.61
C THR A 16 4.50 -20.36 34.98
N GLY A 17 5.60 -20.12 35.68
CA GLY A 17 6.77 -19.44 35.14
C GLY A 17 7.41 -20.33 34.07
N THR A 18 7.05 -20.09 32.81
CA THR A 18 7.90 -20.45 31.69
C THR A 18 8.92 -19.34 31.54
N PHE A 19 10.14 -19.60 32.02
CA PHE A 19 11.35 -18.96 31.49
C PHE A 19 11.42 -19.27 29.99
N ALA A 20 10.71 -18.48 29.19
CA ALA A 20 10.99 -18.40 27.77
C ALA A 20 12.32 -17.65 27.69
N CYS A 21 13.41 -18.39 27.50
CA CYS A 21 14.58 -17.82 26.86
C CYS A 21 14.08 -17.20 25.55
N SER A 22 13.90 -15.88 25.54
CA SER A 22 13.77 -15.11 24.32
C SER A 22 15.11 -15.27 23.61
N PHE A 23 15.21 -16.33 22.82
CA PHE A 23 16.21 -16.44 21.78
C PHE A 23 16.11 -15.15 20.97
N PHE A 24 17.17 -14.36 21.00
CA PHE A 24 17.35 -13.22 20.11
C PHE A 24 17.42 -13.76 18.68
N ASN A 25 16.27 -14.14 18.11
CA ASN A 25 16.12 -14.33 16.68
C ASN A 25 16.25 -12.94 16.08
N SER A 26 17.46 -12.64 15.62
CA SER A 26 17.67 -11.53 14.71
C SER A 26 17.01 -11.95 13.42
N ASP A 27 15.82 -11.43 13.12
CA ASP A 27 15.12 -11.77 11.88
C ASP A 27 16.09 -11.56 10.71
N PRO A 28 16.20 -12.54 9.79
CA PRO A 28 17.09 -12.41 8.65
C PRO A 28 16.69 -11.17 7.85
N LYS A 29 17.69 -10.37 7.45
CA LYS A 29 17.46 -9.19 6.61
C LYS A 29 16.76 -9.63 5.32
N PRO A 30 15.68 -8.94 4.90
CA PRO A 30 14.94 -9.31 3.70
C PRO A 30 15.85 -9.24 2.48
N THR A 31 15.72 -10.20 1.56
CA THR A 31 16.51 -10.21 0.33
C THR A 31 16.04 -9.10 -0.61
N LEU A 32 16.85 -8.78 -1.63
CA LEU A 32 16.43 -7.82 -2.67
C LEU A 32 15.10 -8.24 -3.33
N ARG A 33 14.94 -9.54 -3.58
CA ARG A 33 13.71 -10.12 -4.15
C ARG A 33 12.50 -9.89 -3.25
N ASP A 34 12.66 -10.11 -1.94
CA ASP A 34 11.58 -9.92 -0.97
C ASP A 34 11.20 -8.44 -0.86
N ARG A 35 12.20 -7.55 -0.83
CA ARG A 35 11.98 -6.10 -0.79
C ARG A 35 11.22 -5.60 -2.02
N LEU A 36 11.64 -6.00 -3.23
CA LEU A 36 10.94 -5.63 -4.47
C LEU A 36 9.53 -6.22 -4.52
N GLY A 37 9.37 -7.51 -4.18
CA GLY A 37 8.05 -8.15 -4.16
C GLY A 37 7.10 -7.48 -3.15
N GLY A 38 7.60 -7.12 -1.98
CA GLY A 38 6.85 -6.37 -0.98
C GLY A 38 6.41 -4.99 -1.50
N GLN A 39 7.31 -4.26 -2.16
CA GLN A 39 7.00 -2.95 -2.73
C GLN A 39 5.96 -3.04 -3.86
N ILE A 40 6.07 -4.04 -4.74
CA ILE A 40 5.08 -4.29 -5.81
C ILE A 40 3.70 -4.56 -5.20
N ASN A 41 3.62 -5.44 -4.19
CA ASN A 41 2.36 -5.74 -3.51
C ASN A 41 1.75 -4.51 -2.84
N GLN A 42 2.58 -3.68 -2.19
CA GLN A 42 2.12 -2.44 -1.58
C GLN A 42 1.59 -1.46 -2.63
N ALA A 43 2.29 -1.30 -3.76
CA ALA A 43 1.83 -0.44 -4.85
C ALA A 43 0.51 -0.93 -5.46
N GLN A 44 0.31 -2.25 -5.61
CA GLN A 44 -0.97 -2.82 -6.07
C GLN A 44 -2.13 -2.55 -5.08
N GLN A 45 -1.87 -2.59 -3.77
CA GLN A 45 -2.89 -2.25 -2.78
C GLN A 45 -3.27 -0.78 -2.85
N VAL A 46 -2.30 0.12 -3.04
CA VAL A 46 -2.55 1.55 -3.19
C VAL A 46 -3.30 1.85 -4.49
N GLU A 47 -2.94 1.20 -5.59
CA GLU A 47 -3.64 1.33 -6.86
C GLU A 47 -5.12 0.93 -6.75
N GLN A 48 -5.42 -0.18 -6.07
CA GLN A 48 -6.80 -0.62 -5.84
C GLN A 48 -7.58 0.37 -4.96
N GLN A 49 -6.95 0.89 -3.90
CA GLN A 49 -7.58 1.88 -3.01
C GLN A 49 -7.86 3.20 -3.73
N ALA A 50 -6.92 3.67 -4.55
CA ALA A 50 -7.07 4.88 -5.33
C ALA A 50 -8.15 4.72 -6.41
N ALA A 51 -8.19 3.57 -7.10
CA ALA A 51 -9.23 3.26 -8.07
C ALA A 51 -10.62 3.23 -7.43
N ASP A 52 -10.79 2.58 -6.28
CA ASP A 52 -12.06 2.57 -5.55
C ASP A 52 -12.51 3.99 -5.16
N LEU A 53 -11.58 4.83 -4.69
CA LEU A 53 -11.87 6.22 -4.36
C LEU A 53 -12.36 6.99 -5.58
N TRP A 54 -11.63 6.94 -6.69
CA TRP A 54 -11.98 7.69 -7.90
C TRP A 54 -13.23 7.15 -8.60
N ASP A 55 -13.49 5.85 -8.54
CA ASP A 55 -14.76 5.24 -9.00
C ASP A 55 -15.94 5.80 -8.19
N ARG A 56 -15.83 5.87 -6.86
CA ARG A 56 -16.87 6.43 -6.00
C ARG A 56 -17.14 7.90 -6.33
N VAL A 57 -16.09 8.69 -6.58
CA VAL A 57 -16.21 10.08 -7.06
C VAL A 57 -16.95 10.13 -8.41
N LEU A 58 -16.56 9.27 -9.37
CA LEU A 58 -17.19 9.20 -10.69
C LEU A 58 -18.69 8.88 -10.62
N PHE A 59 -19.08 7.96 -9.72
CA PHE A 59 -20.48 7.58 -9.52
C PHE A 59 -21.27 8.57 -8.64
N GLY A 60 -20.64 9.69 -8.23
CA GLY A 60 -21.29 10.78 -7.51
C GLY A 60 -21.49 10.50 -6.02
N GLU A 61 -20.73 9.59 -5.43
CA GLU A 61 -20.71 9.40 -3.99
C GLU A 61 -20.07 10.61 -3.29
N THR A 62 -20.51 10.86 -2.05
CA THR A 62 -19.83 11.83 -1.19
C THR A 62 -18.63 11.16 -0.55
N VAL A 63 -17.43 11.46 -1.05
CA VAL A 63 -16.15 10.98 -0.54
C VAL A 63 -15.57 12.00 0.44
N ASN A 64 -15.02 11.53 1.55
CA ASN A 64 -14.48 12.42 2.59
C ASN A 64 -13.01 12.76 2.28
N CYS A 65 -12.65 14.04 2.37
CA CYS A 65 -11.26 14.50 2.24
C CYS A 65 -10.29 13.99 3.32
N GLY A 66 -10.78 13.33 4.36
CA GLY A 66 -9.94 12.56 5.28
C GLY A 66 -9.50 11.19 4.74
N GLU A 67 -10.08 10.72 3.64
CA GLU A 67 -9.59 9.56 2.90
C GLU A 67 -8.35 9.99 2.10
N SER A 68 -7.19 9.37 2.37
CA SER A 68 -5.93 9.72 1.71
C SER A 68 -5.32 8.52 1.00
N ILE A 69 -4.71 8.78 -0.16
CA ILE A 69 -3.97 7.79 -0.93
C ILE A 69 -2.51 7.88 -0.49
N THR A 70 -2.06 6.95 0.35
CA THR A 70 -0.67 6.92 0.83
C THR A 70 0.19 6.10 -0.13
N VAL A 71 0.84 6.78 -1.07
CA VAL A 71 1.76 6.16 -2.03
C VAL A 71 3.11 5.89 -1.35
N PRO A 72 3.69 4.68 -1.48
CA PRO A 72 5.00 4.40 -0.91
C PRO A 72 6.10 5.10 -1.70
N GLU A 73 7.20 5.40 -1.01
CA GLU A 73 8.37 6.06 -1.61
C GLU A 73 8.97 5.25 -2.77
N PRO A 74 9.63 5.92 -3.73
CA PRO A 74 10.34 5.24 -4.81
C PRO A 74 11.36 4.21 -4.31
N PHE A 75 11.46 3.09 -5.00
CA PHE A 75 12.40 2.02 -4.67
C PHE A 75 13.79 2.33 -5.24
N PHE A 76 14.81 2.29 -4.38
CA PHE A 76 16.19 2.52 -4.78
C PHE A 76 17.03 1.25 -4.69
N LEU A 77 17.81 0.99 -5.74
CA LEU A 77 18.84 -0.03 -5.78
C LEU A 77 20.19 0.60 -5.46
N THR A 78 20.99 -0.08 -4.66
CA THR A 78 22.43 0.22 -4.59
C THR A 78 23.11 -0.15 -5.91
N VAL A 79 24.27 0.45 -6.20
CA VAL A 79 25.07 0.10 -7.37
C VAL A 79 25.37 -1.40 -7.41
N LYS A 80 25.76 -1.97 -6.26
CA LYS A 80 26.05 -3.39 -6.12
C LYS A 80 24.83 -4.28 -6.41
N GLU A 81 23.65 -3.94 -5.87
CA GLU A 81 22.43 -4.70 -6.13
C GLU A 81 22.07 -4.70 -7.63
N ALA A 82 22.23 -3.56 -8.29
CA ALA A 82 21.98 -3.42 -9.73
C ALA A 82 22.98 -4.22 -10.58
N GLU A 83 24.27 -4.22 -10.22
CA GLU A 83 25.31 -5.00 -10.91
C GLU A 83 25.16 -6.50 -10.72
N GLU A 84 24.88 -6.95 -9.49
CA GLU A 84 24.73 -8.37 -9.16
C GLU A 84 23.39 -8.93 -9.63
N ASN A 85 22.37 -8.07 -9.82
CA ASN A 85 21.03 -8.47 -10.23
C ASN A 85 20.49 -7.58 -11.37
N PRO A 86 21.02 -7.66 -12.59
CA PRO A 86 20.60 -6.80 -13.70
C PRO A 86 19.08 -6.76 -13.97
N PRO A 87 18.31 -7.88 -13.85
CA PRO A 87 16.85 -7.83 -14.02
C PRO A 87 16.12 -6.92 -13.04
N SER A 88 16.70 -6.70 -11.84
CA SER A 88 16.09 -5.83 -10.82
C SER A 88 15.94 -4.37 -11.27
N VAL A 89 16.78 -3.92 -12.21
CA VAL A 89 16.74 -2.56 -12.75
C VAL A 89 15.45 -2.30 -13.51
N ALA A 90 15.08 -3.19 -14.43
CA ALA A 90 13.84 -3.06 -15.20
C ALA A 90 12.59 -3.16 -14.30
N ILE A 91 12.61 -4.07 -13.32
CA ILE A 91 11.53 -4.22 -12.34
C ILE A 91 11.36 -2.94 -11.53
N ARG A 92 12.47 -2.37 -11.02
CA ARG A 92 12.50 -1.09 -10.29
C ARG A 92 11.97 0.05 -11.16
N ASP A 93 12.40 0.14 -12.42
CA ASP A 93 12.03 1.27 -13.29
C ASP A 93 10.53 1.27 -13.57
N SER A 94 9.96 0.13 -13.97
CA SER A 94 8.51 0.00 -14.15
C SER A 94 7.74 0.26 -12.84
N LEU A 95 8.25 -0.22 -11.70
CA LEU A 95 7.63 0.02 -10.39
C LEU A 95 7.64 1.52 -10.02
N ASN A 96 8.78 2.19 -10.16
CA ASN A 96 8.89 3.60 -9.80
C ASN A 96 8.08 4.50 -10.74
N ASN A 97 7.96 4.13 -12.02
CA ASN A 97 7.06 4.83 -12.92
C ASN A 97 5.60 4.66 -12.48
N ALA A 98 5.19 3.44 -12.08
CA ALA A 98 3.85 3.22 -11.54
C ALA A 98 3.60 4.02 -10.27
N LEU A 99 4.59 4.11 -9.36
CA LEU A 99 4.49 4.94 -8.17
C LEU A 99 4.34 6.42 -8.51
N GLY A 100 5.01 6.92 -9.56
CA GLY A 100 4.83 8.28 -10.04
C GLY A 100 3.40 8.57 -10.51
N GLU A 101 2.79 7.64 -11.25
CA GLU A 101 1.40 7.76 -11.70
C GLU A 101 0.41 7.69 -10.51
N LEU A 102 0.68 6.83 -9.52
CA LEU A 102 -0.11 6.79 -8.28
C LEU A 102 0.01 8.09 -7.48
N THR A 103 1.21 8.67 -7.41
CA THR A 103 1.42 9.99 -6.80
C THR A 103 0.63 11.06 -7.54
N HIS A 104 0.62 11.05 -8.87
CA HIS A 104 -0.17 12.00 -9.64
C HIS A 104 -1.67 11.90 -9.34
N ALA A 105 -2.24 10.69 -9.32
CA ALA A 105 -3.64 10.48 -8.94
C ALA A 105 -3.94 10.90 -7.48
N ALA A 106 -2.99 10.69 -6.56
CA ALA A 106 -3.11 11.13 -5.17
C ALA A 106 -3.04 12.66 -5.04
N ASP A 107 -2.15 13.32 -5.78
CA ASP A 107 -1.99 14.77 -5.79
C ASP A 107 -3.23 15.47 -6.35
N LEU A 108 -3.90 14.87 -7.35
CA LEU A 108 -5.19 15.37 -7.84
C LEU A 108 -6.23 15.37 -6.73
N TRP A 109 -6.33 14.28 -5.95
CA TRP A 109 -7.28 14.18 -4.86
C TRP A 109 -6.98 15.18 -3.73
N GLU A 110 -5.71 15.32 -3.34
CA GLU A 110 -5.29 16.31 -2.34
C GLU A 110 -5.63 17.74 -2.80
N GLN A 111 -5.40 18.06 -4.07
CA GLN A 111 -5.78 19.35 -4.64
C GLN A 111 -7.30 19.56 -4.60
N GLU A 112 -8.11 18.57 -4.98
CA GLU A 112 -9.58 18.65 -4.86
C GLU A 112 -10.02 18.98 -3.45
N CYS A 113 -9.39 18.36 -2.46
CA CYS A 113 -9.72 18.54 -1.06
C CYS A 113 -9.34 19.90 -0.48
N GLN A 114 -8.46 20.64 -1.14
CA GLN A 114 -8.11 22.01 -0.78
C GLN A 114 -9.04 23.04 -1.42
N LEU A 115 -9.84 22.65 -2.40
CA LEU A 115 -10.80 23.52 -3.08
C LEU A 115 -12.15 23.50 -2.36
N ASP A 116 -12.71 24.67 -2.07
CA ASP A 116 -14.06 24.80 -1.52
C ASP A 116 -15.11 24.60 -2.63
N ARG A 117 -15.27 23.36 -3.08
CA ARG A 117 -16.27 22.95 -4.06
C ARG A 117 -17.00 21.68 -3.66
N ALA A 118 -18.29 21.65 -3.95
CA ALA A 118 -19.16 20.52 -3.60
C ALA A 118 -19.08 19.35 -4.61
N VAL A 119 -18.53 19.59 -5.80
CA VAL A 119 -18.49 18.61 -6.91
C VAL A 119 -17.13 18.66 -7.58
N VAL A 120 -16.49 17.50 -7.72
CA VAL A 120 -15.24 17.32 -8.47
C VAL A 120 -15.55 17.39 -9.98
N PRO A 121 -14.86 18.22 -10.78
CA PRO A 121 -15.05 18.28 -12.22
C PRO A 121 -14.73 16.94 -12.90
N LEU A 122 -15.52 16.59 -13.92
CA LEU A 122 -15.33 15.34 -14.67
C LEU A 122 -13.94 15.25 -15.33
N GLU A 123 -13.36 16.38 -15.72
CA GLU A 123 -12.03 16.44 -16.30
C GLU A 123 -10.95 15.96 -15.32
N VAL A 124 -11.06 16.31 -14.03
CA VAL A 124 -10.12 15.86 -12.99
C VAL A 124 -10.28 14.36 -12.74
N VAL A 125 -11.52 13.86 -12.70
CA VAL A 125 -11.80 12.43 -12.54
C VAL A 125 -11.16 11.63 -13.69
N ARG A 126 -11.32 12.08 -14.94
CA ARG A 126 -10.71 11.44 -16.10
C ARG A 126 -9.19 11.44 -16.07
N GLU A 127 -8.58 12.55 -15.65
CA GLU A 127 -7.13 12.64 -15.49
C GLU A 127 -6.61 11.64 -14.45
N ALA A 128 -7.33 11.50 -13.33
CA ALA A 128 -7.01 10.50 -12.32
C ALA A 128 -7.21 9.06 -12.83
N GLU A 129 -8.29 8.77 -13.57
CA GLU A 129 -8.52 7.46 -14.19
C GLU A 129 -7.41 7.09 -15.20
N ASP A 130 -6.97 8.05 -16.03
CA ASP A 130 -5.88 7.87 -16.98
C ASP A 130 -4.56 7.55 -16.25
N ALA A 131 -4.25 8.27 -15.17
CA ALA A 131 -3.08 8.02 -14.33
C ALA A 131 -3.15 6.63 -13.68
N LEU A 132 -4.31 6.23 -13.13
CA LEU A 132 -4.49 4.91 -12.53
C LEU A 132 -4.37 3.77 -13.55
N GLN A 133 -4.89 3.96 -14.76
CA GLN A 133 -4.72 2.98 -15.84
C GLN A 133 -3.25 2.84 -16.24
N SER A 134 -2.52 3.96 -16.38
CA SER A 134 -1.07 3.97 -16.62
C SER A 134 -0.31 3.23 -15.51
N ALA A 135 -0.62 3.54 -14.24
CA ALA A 135 -0.04 2.88 -13.07
C ALA A 135 -0.27 1.36 -13.11
N ARG A 136 -1.51 0.92 -13.39
CA ARG A 136 -1.86 -0.50 -13.48
C ARG A 136 -1.07 -1.22 -14.57
N ASP A 137 -0.92 -0.61 -15.74
CA ASP A 137 -0.16 -1.20 -16.84
C ASP A 137 1.34 -1.32 -16.51
N LEU A 138 1.91 -0.34 -15.82
CA LEU A 138 3.28 -0.36 -15.34
C LEU A 138 3.50 -1.37 -14.21
N LEU A 139 2.54 -1.53 -13.30
CA LEU A 139 2.56 -2.57 -12.26
C LEU A 139 2.51 -3.96 -12.89
N ASN A 140 1.65 -4.18 -13.89
CA ASN A 140 1.59 -5.45 -14.62
C ASN A 140 2.92 -5.79 -15.30
N GLN A 141 3.60 -4.79 -15.88
CA GLN A 141 4.95 -4.96 -16.42
C GLN A 141 5.96 -5.34 -15.33
N SER A 142 5.95 -4.65 -14.19
CA SER A 142 6.84 -4.93 -13.06
C SER A 142 6.61 -6.34 -12.49
N VAL A 143 5.35 -6.74 -12.29
CA VAL A 143 4.96 -8.08 -11.84
C VAL A 143 5.44 -9.14 -12.81
N SER A 144 5.20 -8.96 -14.11
CA SER A 144 5.62 -9.91 -15.15
C SER A 144 7.14 -10.11 -15.14
N ALA A 145 7.90 -9.01 -15.11
CA ALA A 145 9.36 -9.06 -15.03
C ALA A 145 9.86 -9.71 -13.74
N TRP A 146 9.19 -9.44 -12.61
CA TRP A 146 9.50 -10.04 -11.32
C TRP A 146 9.24 -11.55 -11.30
N THR A 147 8.09 -12.01 -11.81
CA THR A 147 7.76 -13.44 -11.91
C THR A 147 8.77 -14.18 -12.79
N VAL A 148 9.19 -13.61 -13.92
CA VAL A 148 10.22 -14.21 -14.78
C VAL A 148 11.57 -14.32 -14.05
N TRP A 149 11.94 -13.32 -13.25
CA TRP A 149 13.18 -13.35 -12.48
C TRP A 149 13.17 -14.35 -11.30
N GLN A 150 12.00 -14.76 -10.85
CA GLN A 150 11.84 -15.76 -9.78
C GLN A 150 11.93 -17.21 -10.26
N ALA A 151 11.60 -17.48 -11.53
CA ALA A 151 11.62 -18.80 -12.14
C ALA A 151 13.05 -19.33 -12.32
#